data_AF-A0A7X9GMJ1-F1
#
_entry.id   AF-A0A7X9GMJ1-F1
#
_cell.length_a   1.000
_cell.length_b   1.000
_cell.length_c   1.000
_cell.angle_alpha   90.00
_cell.angle_beta   90.00
_cell.angle_gamma   90.00
#
_symmetry.space_group_name_H-M   'P 1'
#
loop_
_entity.id
_entity.type
_entity.pdbx_description
1 polymer ?
#
loop_
_entity_poly.entity_id
_entity_poly.type
_entity_poly.pdbx_seq_one_letter_code
_entity_poly.pdbx_strand_id
1 'polypeptide(L)'
;SFVKYSRNHPYYLDNGKFEAAYDKDAYREGLKFMHKLSAEEGLLDPATYTQDNDQMRQLFDNEEVALIGLGTGGGTFIWASMEGERVREYAPLAPLKGPEGVQYTYYDPFTNYELNEYIITSACENPEVAFRFADYMYSREVSMRNRLGEPGVDYLIPEDGVMGVDGEPASYEPVLQWGQVNSSHWNEIGPTYNDFDNNGIRGDDPYELQQYLWNATQEHYAPYKPPVEMCHNSRLYFVPEEARRLAEINTDLNSYVQNSLAEFVTGVRNPNDDAQWEAYLGELKALGYEEYISIVQARYDSMK
;
A
#
# COMPACT_ATOMS: atom_id res chain seq x y z
N SER A 1 6.89 -20.80 7.90
CA SER A 1 6.88 -19.43 8.41
C SER A 1 6.54 -18.46 7.28
N PHE A 2 5.92 -17.31 7.55
CA PHE A 2 6.31 -15.96 7.08
C PHE A 2 5.47 -14.93 7.86
N VAL A 3 6.09 -13.90 8.40
CA VAL A 3 5.53 -12.93 9.37
C VAL A 3 4.69 -11.83 8.69
N LYS A 4 3.83 -11.13 9.44
CA LYS A 4 3.21 -9.89 8.94
C LYS A 4 4.31 -8.88 8.61
N TYR A 5 4.33 -8.40 7.37
CA TYR A 5 5.32 -7.46 6.88
C TYR A 5 4.64 -6.37 6.04
N SER A 6 5.12 -5.13 6.16
CA SER A 6 4.79 -4.03 5.26
C SER A 6 6.07 -3.26 4.97
N ARG A 7 6.33 -2.93 3.70
CA ARG A 7 7.60 -2.29 3.28
C ARG A 7 7.85 -0.95 3.97
N ASN A 8 6.82 -0.12 4.09
CA ASN A 8 6.95 1.25 4.61
C ASN A 8 6.91 1.30 6.14
N HIS A 9 6.25 0.31 6.76
CA HIS A 9 6.14 0.18 8.21
C HIS A 9 6.34 -1.30 8.57
N PRO A 10 7.59 -1.80 8.58
CA PRO A 10 7.89 -3.22 8.78
C PRO A 10 7.80 -3.62 10.25
N TYR A 11 6.72 -3.19 10.92
CA TYR A 11 6.40 -3.43 12.31
C TYR A 11 5.01 -4.07 12.43
N TYR A 12 4.82 -4.86 13.48
CA TYR A 12 3.52 -5.41 13.84
C TYR A 12 3.38 -5.45 15.35
N LEU A 13 2.13 -5.59 15.82
CA LEU A 13 1.87 -5.82 17.24
C LEU A 13 1.81 -7.32 17.53
N ASP A 14 2.56 -7.74 18.54
CA ASP A 14 2.43 -9.05 19.18
C ASP A 14 1.98 -8.85 20.62
N ASN A 15 0.73 -9.23 20.92
CA ASN A 15 0.14 -9.06 22.25
C ASN A 15 0.30 -7.63 22.81
N GLY A 16 0.13 -6.62 21.94
CA GLY A 16 0.23 -5.20 22.29
C GLY A 16 1.66 -4.65 22.38
N LYS A 17 2.68 -5.42 21.97
CA LYS A 17 4.07 -4.99 21.85
C LYS A 17 4.47 -4.80 20.40
N PHE A 18 5.17 -3.72 20.09
CA PHE A 18 5.76 -3.48 18.78
C PHE A 18 6.93 -4.42 18.54
N GLU A 19 6.86 -5.17 17.45
CA GLU A 19 7.91 -6.06 16.97
C GLU A 19 8.36 -5.57 15.59
N ALA A 20 9.67 -5.49 15.37
CA ALA A 20 10.21 -5.36 14.02
C ALA A 20 10.04 -6.69 13.28
N ALA A 21 9.46 -6.67 12.08
CA ALA A 21 9.43 -7.86 11.25
C ALA A 21 10.85 -8.24 10.78
N TYR A 22 11.66 -7.22 10.49
CA TYR A 22 12.95 -7.36 9.83
C TYR A 22 14.07 -7.95 10.70
N ASP A 23 13.86 -8.16 12.01
CA ASP A 23 14.83 -8.78 12.92
C ASP A 23 14.49 -10.23 13.30
N LYS A 24 13.40 -10.79 12.73
CA LYS A 24 12.90 -12.13 13.08
C LYS A 24 13.49 -13.22 12.18
N ASP A 25 13.66 -14.41 12.74
CA ASP A 25 14.00 -15.62 11.98
C ASP A 25 12.99 -15.89 10.85
N ALA A 26 11.70 -15.64 11.13
CA ALA A 26 10.64 -15.76 10.14
C ALA A 26 10.84 -14.86 8.91
N TYR A 27 11.41 -13.67 9.09
CA TYR A 27 11.77 -12.78 8.00
C TYR A 27 13.02 -13.26 7.26
N ARG A 28 14.03 -13.77 7.99
CA ARG A 28 15.21 -14.41 7.39
C ARG A 28 14.84 -15.58 6.48
N GLU A 29 13.89 -16.43 6.88
CA GLU A 29 13.37 -17.49 6.02
C GLU A 29 12.72 -16.93 4.75
N GLY A 30 12.05 -15.77 4.85
CA GLY A 30 11.46 -15.07 3.70
C GLY A 30 12.54 -14.60 2.74
N LEU A 31 13.62 -14.02 3.28
CA LEU A 31 14.79 -13.65 2.50
C LEU A 31 15.43 -14.86 1.81
N LYS A 32 15.54 -16.02 2.48
CA LYS A 32 16.07 -17.24 1.84
C LYS A 32 15.21 -17.69 0.68
N PHE A 33 13.88 -17.65 0.81
CA PHE A 33 12.98 -17.98 -0.29
C PHE A 33 13.13 -17.01 -1.47
N MET A 34 13.17 -15.71 -1.20
CA MET A 34 13.35 -14.69 -2.24
C MET A 34 14.74 -14.74 -2.89
N HIS A 35 15.79 -15.01 -2.10
CA HIS A 35 17.15 -15.25 -2.58
C HIS A 35 17.21 -16.45 -3.53
N LYS A 36 16.57 -17.56 -3.14
CA LYS A 36 16.45 -18.72 -4.01
C LYS A 36 15.80 -18.36 -5.36
N LEU A 37 14.68 -17.62 -5.32
CA LEU A 37 14.00 -17.19 -6.55
C LEU A 37 14.86 -16.27 -7.42
N SER A 38 15.63 -15.34 -6.84
CA SER A 38 16.41 -14.36 -7.59
C SER A 38 17.83 -14.83 -7.90
N ALA A 39 18.67 -15.03 -6.88
CA ALA A 39 20.09 -15.29 -7.01
C ALA A 39 20.45 -16.74 -7.41
N GLU A 40 19.60 -17.73 -7.10
CA GLU A 40 19.87 -19.15 -7.40
C GLU A 40 19.14 -19.64 -8.66
N GLU A 41 17.85 -19.35 -8.79
CA GLU A 41 16.98 -19.90 -9.85
C GLU A 41 16.68 -18.91 -10.99
N GLY A 42 16.90 -17.60 -10.81
CA GLY A 42 16.65 -16.59 -11.85
C GLY A 42 15.15 -16.40 -12.21
N LEU A 43 14.25 -16.76 -11.29
CA LEU A 43 12.79 -16.62 -11.42
C LEU A 43 12.28 -15.25 -10.96
N LEU A 44 13.06 -14.52 -10.14
CA LEU A 44 12.78 -13.16 -9.73
C LEU A 44 13.83 -12.20 -10.31
N ASP A 45 13.39 -11.31 -11.19
CA ASP A 45 14.27 -10.31 -11.81
C ASP A 45 14.84 -9.34 -10.76
N PRO A 46 16.17 -9.26 -10.59
CA PRO A 46 16.81 -8.28 -9.70
C PRO A 46 16.43 -6.84 -9.99
N ALA A 47 16.05 -6.52 -11.23
CA ALA A 47 15.58 -5.19 -11.62
C ALA A 47 14.37 -4.73 -10.80
N THR A 48 13.60 -5.64 -10.17
CA THR A 48 12.49 -5.31 -9.28
C THR A 48 12.83 -4.33 -8.15
N TYR A 49 14.10 -4.18 -7.80
CA TYR A 49 14.57 -3.25 -6.76
C TYR A 49 14.99 -1.87 -7.29
N THR A 50 15.01 -1.70 -8.61
CA THR A 50 15.48 -0.48 -9.28
C THR A 50 14.55 0.04 -10.37
N GLN A 51 13.64 -0.82 -10.87
CA GLN A 51 12.74 -0.46 -11.95
C GLN A 51 11.53 0.33 -11.47
N ASP A 52 11.02 1.20 -12.33
CA ASP A 52 9.79 1.96 -12.10
C ASP A 52 8.58 1.39 -12.86
N ASN A 53 7.42 2.05 -12.71
CA ASN A 53 6.18 1.65 -13.38
C ASN A 53 6.23 1.83 -14.90
N ASP A 54 7.03 2.76 -15.43
CA ASP A 54 7.15 2.98 -16.88
C ASP A 54 7.96 1.85 -17.54
N GLN A 55 9.03 1.41 -16.88
CA GLN A 55 9.79 0.23 -17.29
C GLN A 55 8.93 -1.03 -17.21
N MET A 56 8.11 -1.19 -16.16
CA MET A 56 7.17 -2.31 -16.05
C MET A 56 6.09 -2.29 -17.14
N ARG A 57 5.52 -1.12 -17.47
CA ARG A 57 4.56 -0.97 -18.58
C ARG A 57 5.13 -1.45 -19.89
N GLN A 58 6.37 -1.11 -20.22
CA GLN A 58 7.03 -1.58 -21.45
C GLN A 58 7.10 -3.11 -21.55
N LEU A 59 7.25 -3.81 -20.41
CA LEU A 59 7.25 -5.28 -20.37
C LEU A 59 5.83 -5.86 -20.52
N PHE A 60 4.83 -5.21 -19.92
CA PHE A 60 3.42 -5.57 -20.08
C PHE A 60 2.91 -5.33 -21.50
N ASP A 61 3.32 -4.25 -22.15
CA ASP A 61 2.91 -3.84 -23.51
C ASP A 61 3.56 -4.68 -24.62
N ASN A 62 4.37 -5.69 -24.29
CA ASN A 62 4.93 -6.58 -25.30
C ASN A 62 3.81 -7.27 -26.10
N GLU A 63 3.67 -6.93 -27.38
CA GLU A 63 2.54 -7.35 -28.22
C GLU A 63 2.49 -8.87 -28.51
N GLU A 64 3.62 -9.57 -28.38
CA GLU A 64 3.74 -10.98 -28.80
C GLU A 64 3.54 -11.96 -27.64
N VAL A 65 4.03 -11.63 -26.44
CA VAL A 65 4.04 -12.54 -25.30
C VAL A 65 3.97 -11.82 -23.96
N ALA A 66 3.28 -12.43 -22.99
CA ALA A 66 3.32 -12.03 -21.59
C ALA A 66 4.70 -12.35 -20.98
N LEU A 67 5.54 -11.32 -20.82
CA LEU A 67 6.89 -11.46 -20.24
C LEU A 67 6.88 -11.54 -18.71
N ILE A 68 5.83 -11.01 -18.07
CA ILE A 68 5.71 -10.94 -16.62
C ILE A 68 4.86 -12.11 -16.13
N GLY A 69 5.42 -13.01 -15.32
CA GLY A 69 4.66 -14.09 -14.69
C GLY A 69 3.87 -13.65 -13.44
N LEU A 70 4.41 -12.69 -12.69
CA LEU A 70 3.82 -12.15 -11.48
C LEU A 70 4.26 -10.70 -11.28
N GLY A 71 3.32 -9.80 -11.02
CA GLY A 71 3.58 -8.42 -10.62
C GLY A 71 2.88 -8.11 -9.30
N THR A 72 3.57 -7.42 -8.39
CA THR A 72 3.01 -7.01 -7.10
C THR A 72 2.56 -5.56 -7.15
N GLY A 73 1.26 -5.30 -7.03
CA GLY A 73 0.69 -3.94 -7.07
C GLY A 73 -0.77 -3.91 -6.64
N GLY A 74 -1.40 -2.74 -6.70
CA GLY A 74 -2.83 -2.58 -6.42
C GLY A 74 -3.74 -3.24 -7.46
N GLY A 75 -3.19 -3.61 -8.61
CA GLY A 75 -3.88 -4.32 -9.70
C GLY A 75 -3.11 -4.17 -11.00
N THR A 76 -3.51 -4.93 -12.01
CA THR A 76 -2.92 -4.90 -13.37
C THR A 76 -3.11 -3.57 -14.08
N PHE A 77 -4.14 -2.80 -13.72
CA PHE A 77 -4.43 -1.45 -14.25
C PHE A 77 -3.26 -0.46 -14.13
N ILE A 78 -2.28 -0.73 -13.25
CA ILE A 78 -1.07 0.08 -13.11
C ILE A 78 -0.20 0.00 -14.37
N TRP A 79 -0.18 -1.16 -15.03
CA TRP A 79 0.74 -1.49 -16.12
C TRP A 79 0.06 -1.82 -17.45
N ALA A 80 -1.23 -2.17 -17.46
CA ALA A 80 -1.98 -2.45 -18.68
C ALA A 80 -3.39 -1.84 -18.61
N SER A 81 -3.93 -1.39 -19.74
CA SER A 81 -5.32 -0.91 -19.82
C SER A 81 -6.30 -2.03 -19.44
N MET A 82 -7.31 -1.71 -18.62
CA MET A 82 -8.37 -2.67 -18.26
C MET A 82 -9.23 -3.09 -19.46
N GLU A 83 -9.25 -2.28 -20.53
CA GLU A 83 -9.92 -2.60 -21.79
C GLU A 83 -9.08 -3.48 -22.73
N GLY A 84 -7.80 -3.68 -22.43
CA GLY A 84 -6.86 -4.39 -23.31
C GLY A 84 -6.94 -5.92 -23.18
N GLU A 85 -6.47 -6.64 -24.20
CA GLU A 85 -6.40 -8.11 -24.15
C GLU A 85 -5.38 -8.61 -23.12
N ARG A 86 -4.26 -7.90 -22.95
CA ARG A 86 -3.19 -8.31 -22.04
C ARG A 86 -3.65 -8.42 -20.59
N VAL A 87 -4.53 -7.53 -20.12
CA VAL A 87 -5.01 -7.62 -18.73
C VAL A 87 -5.82 -8.89 -18.47
N ARG A 88 -6.48 -9.43 -19.51
CA ARG A 88 -7.31 -10.63 -19.45
C ARG A 88 -6.51 -11.93 -19.37
N GLU A 89 -5.18 -11.85 -19.59
CA GLU A 89 -4.24 -12.95 -19.39
C GLU A 89 -3.84 -13.12 -17.91
N TYR A 90 -4.16 -12.14 -17.05
CA TYR A 90 -3.78 -12.13 -15.63
C TYR A 90 -4.99 -12.29 -14.72
N ALA A 91 -4.78 -13.00 -13.61
CA ALA A 91 -5.75 -13.15 -12.54
C ALA A 91 -5.14 -12.71 -11.19
N PRO A 92 -5.96 -12.22 -10.25
CA PRO A 92 -5.51 -12.00 -8.88
C PRO A 92 -4.93 -13.27 -8.27
N LEU A 93 -3.81 -13.14 -7.57
CA LEU A 93 -3.20 -14.23 -6.79
C LEU A 93 -3.44 -13.97 -5.32
N ALA A 94 -4.19 -14.87 -4.66
CA ALA A 94 -4.35 -14.86 -3.21
C ALA A 94 -2.99 -15.04 -2.52
N PRO A 95 -2.78 -14.49 -1.31
CA PRO A 95 -1.52 -14.63 -0.58
C PRO A 95 -1.09 -16.09 -0.49
N LEU A 96 0.18 -16.38 -0.73
CA LEU A 96 0.69 -17.75 -0.66
C LEU A 96 0.82 -18.20 0.80
N LYS A 97 0.49 -19.47 1.04
CA LYS A 97 0.62 -20.07 2.37
C LYS A 97 2.09 -20.40 2.65
N GLY A 98 2.69 -19.75 3.64
CA GLY A 98 4.06 -20.02 4.06
C GLY A 98 4.22 -21.40 4.73
N PRO A 99 5.46 -21.91 4.90
CA PRO A 99 5.74 -23.26 5.43
C PRO A 99 5.12 -23.63 6.81
N GLU A 100 4.66 -22.65 7.59
CA GLU A 100 4.03 -22.87 8.91
C GLU A 100 2.54 -22.53 8.90
N GLY A 101 2.00 -22.27 7.71
CA GLY A 101 0.59 -21.99 7.50
C GLY A 101 0.19 -20.52 7.61
N VAL A 102 1.12 -19.60 7.91
CA VAL A 102 0.83 -18.17 7.85
C VAL A 102 0.51 -17.76 6.41
N GLN A 103 -0.59 -17.02 6.24
CA GLN A 103 -1.11 -16.60 4.95
C GLN A 103 -1.86 -15.28 5.16
N TYR A 104 -1.15 -14.16 5.02
CA TYR A 104 -1.71 -12.82 5.22
C TYR A 104 -1.63 -11.98 3.95
N THR A 105 -2.68 -11.20 3.70
CA THR A 105 -2.63 -10.08 2.76
C THR A 105 -2.11 -8.81 3.44
N TYR A 106 -1.69 -7.81 2.66
CA TYR A 106 -1.53 -6.46 3.18
C TYR A 106 -2.89 -5.93 3.63
N TYR A 107 -2.95 -5.43 4.85
CA TYR A 107 -4.12 -4.78 5.42
C TYR A 107 -3.66 -3.73 6.41
N ASP A 108 -4.18 -2.52 6.26
CA ASP A 108 -3.98 -1.42 7.20
C ASP A 108 -5.35 -0.75 7.43
N PRO A 109 -5.98 -0.99 8.60
CA PRO A 109 -7.28 -0.41 8.93
C PRO A 109 -7.20 1.09 9.26
N PHE A 110 -6.01 1.70 9.24
CA PHE A 110 -5.77 3.09 9.61
C PHE A 110 -5.41 3.97 8.40
N THR A 111 -5.44 3.45 7.17
CA THR A 111 -5.06 4.20 5.95
C THR A 111 -5.99 5.36 5.63
N ASN A 112 -7.24 5.31 6.04
CA ASN A 112 -8.26 6.30 5.64
C ASN A 112 -8.17 7.63 6.40
N TYR A 113 -7.03 7.91 7.04
CA TYR A 113 -6.75 9.15 7.75
C TYR A 113 -5.41 9.70 7.27
N GLU A 114 -5.44 10.68 6.38
CA GLU A 114 -4.25 11.41 5.96
C GLU A 114 -4.06 12.68 6.80
N LEU A 115 -2.80 12.99 7.09
CA LEU A 115 -2.41 14.10 7.95
C LEU A 115 -1.82 15.22 7.12
N ASN A 116 -2.07 16.47 7.54
CA ASN A 116 -1.50 17.68 6.93
C ASN A 116 -1.95 17.93 5.47
N GLU A 117 -3.11 17.40 5.07
CA GLU A 117 -3.72 17.59 3.74
C GLU A 117 -4.18 19.02 3.46
N TYR A 118 -4.34 19.86 4.50
CA TYR A 118 -4.66 21.29 4.37
C TYR A 118 -4.04 22.10 5.50
N ILE A 119 -3.24 23.12 5.16
CA ILE A 119 -2.48 23.93 6.13
C ILE A 119 -2.84 25.41 5.96
N ILE A 120 -3.41 26.02 7.00
CA ILE A 120 -3.62 27.47 7.06
C ILE A 120 -2.39 28.10 7.69
N THR A 121 -1.63 28.86 6.89
CA THR A 121 -0.41 29.52 7.37
C THR A 121 -0.73 30.77 8.19
N SER A 122 0.23 31.22 9.00
CA SER A 122 0.14 32.49 9.73
C SER A 122 0.06 33.73 8.83
N ALA A 123 0.37 33.60 7.55
CA ALA A 123 0.25 34.66 6.55
C ALA A 123 -1.13 34.75 5.91
N CYS A 124 -2.04 33.81 6.18
CA CYS A 124 -3.39 33.83 5.63
C CYS A 124 -4.17 35.03 6.20
N GLU A 125 -4.54 35.97 5.34
CA GLU A 125 -5.28 37.17 5.75
C GLU A 125 -6.73 36.87 6.19
N ASN A 126 -7.30 35.74 5.73
CA ASN A 126 -8.69 35.35 5.98
C ASN A 126 -8.77 33.87 6.46
N PRO A 127 -8.20 33.54 7.63
CA PRO A 127 -8.11 32.16 8.10
C PRO A 127 -9.48 31.50 8.31
N GLU A 128 -10.50 32.27 8.68
CA GLU A 128 -11.87 31.77 8.84
C GLU A 128 -12.54 31.39 7.50
N VAL A 129 -12.17 32.07 6.40
CA VAL A 129 -12.63 31.70 5.06
C VAL A 129 -11.91 30.43 4.61
N ALA A 130 -10.59 30.37 4.80
CA ALA A 130 -9.80 29.20 4.48
C ALA A 130 -10.27 27.96 5.25
N PHE A 131 -10.68 28.13 6.51
CA PHE A 131 -11.25 27.06 7.32
C PHE A 131 -12.62 26.60 6.81
N ARG A 132 -13.54 27.52 6.49
CA ARG A 132 -14.83 27.17 5.89
C ARG A 132 -14.68 26.45 4.54
N PHE A 133 -13.65 26.80 3.76
CA PHE A 133 -13.36 26.10 2.52
C PHE A 133 -12.90 24.65 2.78
N ALA A 134 -12.00 24.42 3.73
CA ALA A 134 -11.60 23.07 4.13
C ALA A 134 -12.78 22.23 4.63
N ASP A 135 -13.68 22.82 5.42
CA ASP A 135 -14.93 22.18 5.86
C ASP A 135 -15.84 21.83 4.68
N TYR A 136 -15.98 22.75 3.70
CA TYR A 136 -16.76 22.51 2.49
C TYR A 136 -16.18 21.38 1.62
N MET A 137 -14.86 21.18 1.61
CA MET A 137 -14.23 20.08 0.86
C MET A 137 -14.67 18.70 1.37
N TYR A 138 -15.00 18.57 2.66
CA TYR A 138 -15.60 17.34 3.21
C TYR A 138 -17.06 17.12 2.82
N SER A 139 -17.72 18.05 2.14
CA SER A 139 -19.03 17.76 1.58
C SER A 139 -18.92 16.64 0.53
N ARG A 140 -19.90 15.73 0.53
CA ARG A 140 -19.90 14.58 -0.38
C ARG A 140 -19.79 15.01 -1.85
N GLU A 141 -20.45 16.10 -2.24
CA GLU A 141 -20.34 16.62 -3.62
C GLU A 141 -18.91 17.01 -3.98
N VAL A 142 -18.24 17.79 -3.13
CA VAL A 142 -16.87 18.24 -3.40
C VAL A 142 -15.90 17.06 -3.34
N SER A 143 -16.10 16.13 -2.41
CA SER A 143 -15.30 14.91 -2.31
C SER A 143 -15.45 14.02 -3.55
N MET A 144 -16.67 13.83 -4.06
CA MET A 144 -16.91 13.13 -5.33
C MET A 144 -16.24 13.85 -6.50
N ARG A 145 -16.31 15.17 -6.58
CA ARG A 145 -15.60 15.93 -7.62
C ARG A 145 -14.08 15.79 -7.50
N ASN A 146 -13.55 15.82 -6.29
CA ASN A 146 -12.13 15.65 -6.01
C ASN A 146 -11.62 14.26 -6.45
N ARG A 147 -12.46 13.22 -6.28
CA ARG A 147 -12.13 11.83 -6.61
C ARG A 147 -12.37 11.46 -8.07
N LEU A 148 -13.49 11.92 -8.63
CA LEU A 148 -14.09 11.42 -9.89
C LEU A 148 -14.16 12.46 -11.01
N GLY A 149 -14.03 13.77 -10.72
CA GLY A 149 -14.08 14.84 -11.72
C GLY A 149 -15.43 15.56 -11.79
N GLU A 150 -15.80 16.06 -12.96
CA GLU A 150 -17.03 16.81 -13.19
C GLU A 150 -18.24 15.87 -13.40
N PRO A 151 -19.33 16.00 -12.62
CA PRO A 151 -20.54 15.19 -12.82
C PRO A 151 -21.17 15.47 -14.19
N GLY A 152 -21.54 14.42 -14.91
CA GLY A 152 -22.03 14.47 -16.28
C GLY A 152 -20.94 14.49 -17.35
N VAL A 153 -19.67 14.61 -16.97
CA VAL A 153 -18.51 14.60 -17.88
C VAL A 153 -17.58 13.44 -17.55
N ASP A 154 -17.09 13.38 -16.32
CA ASP A 154 -16.12 12.37 -15.88
C ASP A 154 -16.79 11.22 -15.10
N TYR A 155 -17.99 11.45 -14.56
CA TYR A 155 -18.83 10.39 -14.00
C TYR A 155 -20.32 10.74 -14.10
N LEU A 156 -21.19 9.73 -14.13
CA LEU A 156 -22.64 9.90 -14.11
C LEU A 156 -23.22 9.52 -12.74
N ILE A 157 -24.39 10.09 -12.43
CA ILE A 157 -25.22 9.66 -11.31
C ILE A 157 -26.13 8.53 -11.82
N PRO A 158 -26.03 7.31 -11.26
CA PRO A 158 -26.84 6.18 -11.71
C PRO A 158 -28.33 6.43 -11.47
N GLU A 159 -29.17 5.83 -12.32
CA GLU A 159 -30.61 5.80 -12.10
C GLU A 159 -30.98 4.95 -10.86
N ASP A 160 -32.14 5.23 -10.28
CA ASP A 160 -32.65 4.46 -9.13
C ASP A 160 -32.75 2.96 -9.46
N GLY A 161 -32.18 2.13 -8.58
CA GLY A 161 -32.19 0.67 -8.72
C GLY A 161 -30.99 0.10 -9.50
N VAL A 162 -30.09 0.94 -10.02
CA VAL A 162 -28.77 0.48 -10.47
C VAL A 162 -27.95 0.08 -9.24
N MET A 163 -27.42 -1.14 -9.27
CA MET A 163 -26.66 -1.71 -8.17
C MET A 163 -25.18 -1.41 -8.32
N GLY A 164 -24.51 -1.14 -7.21
CA GLY A 164 -23.07 -1.04 -7.10
C GLY A 164 -22.41 -2.41 -6.99
N VAL A 165 -21.08 -2.43 -7.14
CA VAL A 165 -20.25 -3.64 -7.03
C VAL A 165 -20.37 -4.30 -5.65
N ASP A 166 -20.66 -3.51 -4.62
CA ASP A 166 -20.88 -3.95 -3.24
C ASP A 166 -22.26 -4.59 -2.98
N GLY A 167 -23.16 -4.50 -3.96
CA GLY A 167 -24.53 -4.99 -3.84
C GLY A 167 -25.51 -4.02 -3.18
N GLU A 168 -25.11 -2.78 -2.92
CA GLU A 168 -25.97 -1.66 -2.51
C GLU A 168 -26.30 -0.75 -3.71
N PRO A 169 -27.18 0.26 -3.59
CA PRO A 169 -27.43 1.20 -4.70
C PRO A 169 -26.16 1.95 -5.11
N ALA A 170 -25.87 1.97 -6.42
CA ALA A 170 -24.67 2.58 -6.98
C ALA A 170 -24.60 4.09 -6.70
N SER A 171 -23.41 4.59 -6.37
CA SER A 171 -23.16 6.01 -6.13
C SER A 171 -22.70 6.77 -7.38
N TYR A 172 -22.03 6.11 -8.32
CA TYR A 172 -21.49 6.72 -9.53
C TYR A 172 -21.29 5.68 -10.65
N GLU A 173 -21.29 6.15 -11.89
CA GLU A 173 -20.81 5.42 -13.05
C GLU A 173 -19.58 6.15 -13.62
N PRO A 174 -18.39 5.51 -13.68
CA PRO A 174 -17.19 6.16 -14.18
C PRO A 174 -17.27 6.35 -15.70
N VAL A 175 -17.05 7.58 -16.17
CA VAL A 175 -16.84 7.89 -17.60
C VAL A 175 -15.35 8.05 -17.88
N LEU A 176 -14.67 8.84 -17.04
CA LEU A 176 -13.22 8.93 -17.02
C LEU A 176 -12.64 7.74 -16.23
N GLN A 177 -11.87 6.91 -16.91
CA GLN A 177 -11.25 5.74 -16.29
C GLN A 177 -10.05 6.13 -15.43
N TRP A 178 -9.92 5.50 -14.27
CA TRP A 178 -8.79 5.70 -13.37
C TRP A 178 -7.47 5.31 -14.04
N GLY A 179 -6.39 6.04 -13.72
CA GLY A 179 -5.06 5.81 -14.29
C GLY A 179 -4.80 6.52 -15.63
N GLN A 180 -5.82 7.14 -16.24
CA GLN A 180 -5.62 8.02 -17.38
C GLN A 180 -5.05 9.37 -16.94
N VAL A 181 -4.02 9.85 -17.65
CA VAL A 181 -3.47 11.20 -17.45
C VAL A 181 -4.56 12.21 -17.78
N ASN A 182 -4.96 13.00 -16.78
CA ASN A 182 -6.04 13.96 -16.91
C ASN A 182 -5.76 15.23 -16.08
N SER A 183 -6.64 16.22 -16.24
CA SER A 183 -6.68 17.42 -15.40
C SER A 183 -8.10 17.68 -14.86
N SER A 184 -8.91 16.62 -14.75
CA SER A 184 -10.33 16.70 -14.38
C SER A 184 -10.55 16.72 -12.87
N HIS A 185 -9.64 16.11 -12.09
CA HIS A 185 -9.78 15.96 -10.65
C HIS A 185 -8.43 16.04 -9.92
N TRP A 186 -8.45 16.12 -8.59
CA TRP A 186 -7.22 16.22 -7.77
C TRP A 186 -6.83 14.91 -7.10
N ASN A 187 -7.46 13.77 -7.44
CA ASN A 187 -7.07 12.45 -6.94
C ASN A 187 -7.11 12.38 -5.40
N GLU A 188 -8.17 12.92 -4.80
CA GLU A 188 -8.33 12.97 -3.33
C GLU A 188 -7.28 13.78 -2.59
N ILE A 189 -6.49 14.63 -3.27
CA ILE A 189 -5.60 15.57 -2.59
C ILE A 189 -6.45 16.53 -1.74
N GLY A 190 -6.07 16.70 -0.48
CA GLY A 190 -6.77 17.60 0.43
C GLY A 190 -7.88 16.94 1.25
N PRO A 191 -8.58 17.73 2.09
CA PRO A 191 -9.66 17.25 2.96
C PRO A 191 -10.78 16.60 2.12
N THR A 192 -11.00 15.31 2.33
CA THR A 192 -11.96 14.52 1.55
C THR A 192 -12.74 13.58 2.48
N TYR A 193 -14.05 13.43 2.22
CA TYR A 193 -14.90 12.43 2.83
C TYR A 193 -15.31 11.41 1.76
N ASN A 194 -14.87 10.16 1.93
CA ASN A 194 -15.07 9.10 0.94
C ASN A 194 -15.98 8.00 1.50
N ASP A 195 -17.27 8.07 1.15
CA ASP A 195 -18.28 7.02 1.42
C ASP A 195 -18.74 6.31 0.14
N PHE A 196 -18.15 6.66 -1.01
CA PHE A 196 -18.70 6.32 -2.32
C PHE A 196 -17.73 5.53 -3.20
N ASP A 197 -16.41 5.57 -3.00
CA ASP A 197 -15.44 5.09 -4.00
C ASP A 197 -15.56 3.58 -4.29
N ASN A 198 -15.93 2.76 -3.30
CA ASN A 198 -16.19 1.32 -3.49
C ASN A 198 -17.64 0.99 -3.92
N ASN A 199 -18.40 1.99 -4.36
CA ASN A 199 -19.80 1.88 -4.74
C ASN A 199 -20.05 2.42 -6.17
N GLY A 200 -19.17 2.07 -7.09
CA GLY A 200 -19.37 2.27 -8.54
C GLY A 200 -20.37 1.25 -9.11
N ILE A 201 -20.97 1.54 -10.27
CA ILE A 201 -21.94 0.63 -10.90
C ILE A 201 -21.41 -0.79 -11.09
N ARG A 202 -22.28 -1.77 -10.92
CA ARG A 202 -21.99 -3.18 -11.22
C ARG A 202 -22.23 -3.47 -12.70
N GLY A 203 -21.17 -3.84 -13.41
CA GLY A 203 -21.23 -4.25 -14.81
C GLY A 203 -21.20 -5.77 -15.01
N ASP A 204 -21.34 -6.19 -16.27
CA ASP A 204 -21.21 -7.60 -16.67
C ASP A 204 -19.75 -8.01 -17.00
N ASP A 205 -18.86 -7.04 -17.29
CA ASP A 205 -17.44 -7.32 -17.55
C ASP A 205 -16.69 -7.48 -16.23
N PRO A 206 -16.14 -8.67 -15.91
CA PRO A 206 -15.36 -8.87 -14.69
C PRO A 206 -14.03 -8.11 -14.68
N TYR A 207 -13.62 -7.53 -15.81
CA TYR A 207 -12.44 -6.67 -15.94
C TYR A 207 -12.80 -5.17 -15.99
N GLU A 208 -14.06 -4.79 -15.81
CA GLU A 208 -14.34 -3.41 -15.40
C GLU A 208 -13.59 -3.14 -14.08
N LEU A 209 -12.92 -1.98 -13.97
CA LEU A 209 -11.94 -1.75 -12.92
C LEU A 209 -12.52 -1.91 -11.51
N GLN A 210 -13.66 -1.29 -11.22
CA GLN A 210 -14.26 -1.38 -9.89
C GLN A 210 -14.73 -2.80 -9.59
N GLN A 211 -15.37 -3.46 -10.56
CA GLN A 211 -15.80 -4.84 -10.44
C GLN A 211 -14.64 -5.79 -10.19
N TYR A 212 -13.53 -5.60 -10.92
CA TYR A 212 -12.29 -6.37 -10.78
C TYR A 212 -11.69 -6.20 -9.39
N LEU A 213 -11.49 -4.95 -8.94
CA LEU A 213 -10.90 -4.66 -7.63
C LEU A 213 -11.76 -5.16 -6.48
N TRP A 214 -13.09 -5.01 -6.57
CA TRP A 214 -14.03 -5.53 -5.59
C TRP A 214 -13.95 -7.06 -5.49
N ASN A 215 -14.07 -7.76 -6.63
CA ASN A 215 -14.03 -9.22 -6.64
C ASN A 215 -12.67 -9.75 -6.17
N ALA A 216 -11.56 -9.17 -6.67
CA ALA A 216 -10.22 -9.50 -6.22
C ALA A 216 -10.09 -9.36 -4.70
N THR A 217 -10.58 -8.24 -4.15
CA THR A 217 -10.57 -7.99 -2.71
C THR A 217 -11.38 -9.02 -1.95
N GLN A 218 -12.63 -9.24 -2.31
CA GLN A 218 -13.55 -10.09 -1.56
C GLN A 218 -13.19 -11.58 -1.65
N GLU A 219 -12.76 -12.04 -2.82
CA GLU A 219 -12.49 -13.46 -3.07
C GLU A 219 -11.06 -13.87 -2.73
N HIS A 220 -10.08 -13.00 -2.95
CA HIS A 220 -8.65 -13.37 -2.85
C HIS A 220 -7.88 -12.74 -1.68
N TYR A 221 -8.35 -11.63 -1.10
CA TYR A 221 -7.57 -10.90 -0.10
C TYR A 221 -8.27 -10.74 1.25
N ALA A 222 -9.56 -10.38 1.28
CA ALA A 222 -10.33 -10.16 2.49
C ALA A 222 -10.35 -11.37 3.44
N PRO A 223 -10.44 -12.64 2.97
CA PRO A 223 -10.35 -13.81 3.84
C PRO A 223 -9.00 -13.98 4.55
N TYR A 224 -7.95 -13.29 4.07
CA TYR A 224 -6.58 -13.41 4.55
C TYR A 224 -6.09 -12.16 5.28
N LYS A 225 -7.00 -11.28 5.72
CA LYS A 225 -6.62 -10.14 6.56
C LYS A 225 -5.93 -10.65 7.84
N PRO A 226 -4.78 -10.08 8.24
CA PRO A 226 -4.21 -10.38 9.54
C PRO A 226 -5.21 -9.98 10.65
N PRO A 227 -5.14 -10.62 11.83
CA PRO A 227 -5.85 -10.14 13.01
C PRO A 227 -5.63 -8.65 13.22
N VAL A 228 -6.70 -7.90 13.54
CA VAL A 228 -6.62 -6.45 13.69
C VAL A 228 -5.67 -6.04 14.82
N GLU A 229 -5.52 -6.91 15.82
CA GLU A 229 -4.61 -6.77 16.96
C GLU A 229 -3.13 -6.80 16.56
N MET A 230 -2.81 -7.32 15.37
CA MET A 230 -1.46 -7.25 14.79
C MET A 230 -1.19 -5.97 14.01
N CYS A 231 -2.23 -5.18 13.75
CA CYS A 231 -2.14 -3.91 13.01
C CYS A 231 -1.92 -2.76 13.99
N HIS A 232 -1.16 -1.75 13.56
CA HIS A 232 -0.94 -0.53 14.34
C HIS A 232 -1.20 0.69 13.46
N ASN A 233 -1.58 1.79 14.09
CA ASN A 233 -1.60 3.08 13.40
C ASN A 233 -0.15 3.48 13.11
N SER A 234 0.20 3.63 11.84
CA SER A 234 1.52 4.05 11.38
C SER A 234 1.73 5.57 11.46
N ARG A 235 0.65 6.34 11.62
CA ARG A 235 0.61 7.81 11.64
C ARG A 235 0.48 8.36 13.06
N LEU A 236 1.27 7.84 14.01
CA LEU A 236 1.28 8.33 15.39
C LEU A 236 1.90 9.72 15.48
N TYR A 237 1.25 10.63 16.22
CA TYR A 237 1.81 11.95 16.53
C TYR A 237 2.75 11.86 17.73
N PHE A 238 4.00 12.29 17.56
CA PHE A 238 5.00 12.32 18.62
C PHE A 238 5.23 13.75 19.12
N VAL A 239 5.67 13.91 20.37
CA VAL A 239 6.10 15.23 20.85
C VAL A 239 7.39 15.64 20.12
N PRO A 240 7.69 16.96 20.00
CA PRO A 240 8.79 17.42 19.13
C PRO A 240 10.15 16.78 19.37
N GLU A 241 10.47 16.44 20.62
CA GLU A 241 11.73 15.77 20.97
C GLU A 241 11.78 14.33 20.45
N GLU A 242 10.73 13.55 20.72
CA GLU A 242 10.58 12.17 20.22
C GLU A 242 10.56 12.14 18.69
N ALA A 243 9.81 13.06 18.06
CA ALA A 243 9.74 13.18 16.61
C ALA A 243 11.12 13.45 15.99
N ARG A 244 11.92 14.34 16.60
CA ARG A 244 13.30 14.60 16.15
C ARG A 244 14.16 13.36 16.30
N ARG A 245 14.11 12.69 17.45
CA ARG A 245 14.93 11.49 17.70
C ARG A 245 14.56 10.34 16.76
N LEU A 246 13.27 10.12 16.52
CA LEU A 246 12.80 9.14 15.53
C LEU A 246 13.32 9.49 14.13
N ALA A 247 13.23 10.76 13.70
CA ALA A 247 13.72 11.17 12.37
C ALA A 247 15.24 10.95 12.19
N GLU A 248 16.03 11.19 13.24
CA GLU A 248 17.47 10.91 13.26
C GLU A 248 17.78 9.42 13.07
N ILE A 249 17.04 8.53 13.75
CA ILE A 249 17.22 7.08 13.64
C ILE A 249 16.71 6.55 12.28
N ASN A 250 15.54 7.02 11.86
CA ASN A 250 14.75 6.40 10.79
C ASN A 250 15.41 6.53 9.41
N THR A 251 16.17 7.60 9.16
CA THR A 251 16.81 7.84 7.85
C THR A 251 17.81 6.73 7.51
N ASP A 252 18.74 6.45 8.42
CA ASP A 252 19.78 5.43 8.22
C ASP A 252 19.21 4.03 8.40
N LEU A 253 18.33 3.83 9.40
CA LEU A 253 17.70 2.55 9.66
C LEU A 253 16.88 2.05 8.46
N ASN A 254 16.02 2.89 7.87
CA ASN A 254 15.22 2.48 6.72
C ASN A 254 16.08 2.19 5.50
N SER A 255 17.07 3.05 5.24
CA SER A 255 18.00 2.84 4.12
C SER A 255 18.74 1.52 4.29
N TYR A 256 19.22 1.23 5.50
CA TYR A 256 19.92 -0.01 5.80
C TYR A 256 19.03 -1.26 5.65
N VAL A 257 17.79 -1.23 6.15
CA VAL A 257 16.83 -2.35 6.03
C VAL A 257 16.48 -2.60 4.56
N GLN A 258 16.16 -1.55 3.79
CA GLN A 258 15.77 -1.69 2.38
C GLN A 258 16.95 -2.17 1.52
N ASN A 259 18.15 -1.61 1.72
CA ASN A 259 19.35 -2.03 1.00
C ASN A 259 19.73 -3.46 1.36
N SER A 260 19.71 -3.82 2.66
CA SER A 260 20.00 -5.18 3.10
C SER A 260 19.01 -6.19 2.51
N LEU A 261 17.72 -5.86 2.43
CA LEU A 261 16.72 -6.70 1.76
C LEU A 261 17.13 -6.96 0.30
N ALA A 262 17.43 -5.91 -0.46
CA ALA A 262 17.86 -6.05 -1.85
C ALA A 262 19.17 -6.85 -1.97
N GLU A 263 20.17 -6.59 -1.13
CA GLU A 263 21.45 -7.30 -1.11
C GLU A 263 21.30 -8.79 -0.80
N PHE A 264 20.47 -9.14 0.19
CA PHE A 264 20.19 -10.54 0.52
C PHE A 264 19.44 -11.24 -0.60
N VAL A 265 18.43 -10.60 -1.21
CA VAL A 265 17.65 -11.23 -2.28
C VAL A 265 18.48 -11.39 -3.55
N THR A 266 19.25 -10.37 -3.95
CA THR A 266 20.04 -10.40 -5.19
C THR A 266 21.38 -11.14 -5.06
N GLY A 267 21.72 -11.59 -3.85
CA GLY A 267 22.88 -12.42 -3.58
C GLY A 267 24.20 -11.69 -3.38
N VAL A 268 24.16 -10.36 -3.20
CA VAL A 268 25.31 -9.59 -2.67
C VAL A 268 25.65 -10.08 -1.25
N ARG A 269 24.61 -10.39 -0.48
CA ARG A 269 24.71 -11.08 0.82
C ARG A 269 23.97 -12.40 0.76
N ASN A 270 24.40 -13.36 1.56
CA ASN A 270 23.76 -14.68 1.61
C ASN A 270 22.94 -14.82 2.90
N PRO A 271 21.60 -14.94 2.82
CA PRO A 271 20.76 -15.10 4.01
C PRO A 271 20.94 -16.47 4.68
N ASN A 272 21.58 -17.44 4.02
CA ASN A 272 21.96 -18.74 4.60
C ASN A 272 23.30 -18.68 5.38
N ASP A 273 24.04 -17.57 5.31
CA ASP A 273 25.27 -17.36 6.08
C ASP A 273 24.94 -16.70 7.42
N ASP A 274 25.16 -17.43 8.52
CA ASP A 274 24.89 -16.96 9.89
C ASP A 274 25.74 -15.75 10.25
N ALA A 275 27.00 -15.67 9.81
CA ALA A 275 27.84 -14.53 10.15
C ALA A 275 27.33 -13.24 9.48
N GLN A 276 26.82 -13.35 8.25
CA GLN A 276 26.22 -12.21 7.55
C GLN A 276 24.87 -11.81 8.15
N TRP A 277 24.08 -12.77 8.62
CA TRP A 277 22.83 -12.47 9.32
C TRP A 277 23.08 -11.79 10.68
N GLU A 278 24.01 -12.30 11.48
CA GLU A 278 24.37 -11.69 12.77
C GLU A 278 24.98 -10.29 12.58
N ALA A 279 25.79 -10.09 11.54
CA ALA A 279 26.28 -8.76 11.19
C ALA A 279 25.12 -7.80 10.82
N TYR A 280 24.09 -8.31 10.14
CA TYR A 280 22.89 -7.53 9.86
C TYR A 280 22.18 -7.08 11.13
N LEU A 281 21.91 -8.01 12.05
CA LEU A 281 21.28 -7.72 13.34
C LEU A 281 22.11 -6.76 14.21
N GLY A 282 23.44 -6.93 14.20
CA GLY A 282 24.36 -6.05 14.91
C GLY A 282 24.29 -4.60 14.42
N GLU A 283 24.20 -4.40 13.11
CA GLU A 283 24.08 -3.06 12.52
C GLU A 283 22.71 -2.44 12.80
N LEU A 284 21.61 -3.21 12.75
CA LEU A 284 20.28 -2.70 13.16
C LEU A 284 20.34 -2.11 14.57
N LYS A 285 21.01 -2.81 15.49
CA LYS A 285 21.20 -2.37 16.88
C LYS A 285 22.06 -1.12 16.96
N ALA A 286 23.14 -1.05 16.20
CA ALA A 286 24.01 0.13 16.13
C ALA A 286 23.26 1.37 15.61
N LEU A 287 22.34 1.18 14.65
CA LEU A 287 21.46 2.22 14.11
C LEU A 287 20.32 2.61 15.06
N GLY A 288 20.13 1.92 16.19
CA GLY A 288 19.17 2.32 17.21
C GLY A 288 17.75 1.80 17.01
N TYR A 289 17.56 0.68 16.30
CA TYR A 289 16.21 0.14 16.09
C TYR A 289 15.47 -0.22 17.41
N GLU A 290 16.20 -0.68 18.43
CA GLU A 290 15.64 -0.96 19.77
C GLU A 290 15.09 0.33 20.42
N GLU A 291 15.81 1.45 20.27
CA GLU A 291 15.37 2.76 20.75
C GLU A 291 14.14 3.26 19.98
N TYR A 292 14.14 3.10 18.65
CA TYR A 292 12.99 3.43 17.81
C TYR A 292 11.73 2.70 18.29
N ILE A 293 11.80 1.37 18.46
CA ILE A 293 10.68 0.57 18.96
C ILE A 293 10.25 1.04 20.34
N SER A 294 11.20 1.34 21.24
CA SER A 294 10.88 1.83 22.59
C SER A 294 10.10 3.13 22.58
N ILE A 295 10.47 4.10 21.73
CA ILE A 295 9.76 5.39 21.62
C ILE A 295 8.36 5.16 21.05
N VAL A 296 8.23 4.37 19.98
CA VAL A 296 6.94 4.06 19.37
C VAL A 296 6.02 3.32 20.34
N GLN A 297 6.55 2.35 21.09
CA GLN A 297 5.82 1.61 22.11
C GLN A 297 5.32 2.51 23.23
N ALA A 298 6.18 3.38 23.78
CA ALA A 298 5.80 4.31 24.84
C ALA A 298 4.68 5.24 24.38
N ARG A 299 4.75 5.71 23.12
CA ARG A 299 3.68 6.53 22.55
C ARG A 299 2.37 5.75 22.41
N TYR A 300 2.43 4.54 21.87
CA TYR A 300 1.26 3.68 21.74
C TYR A 300 0.60 3.39 23.09
N ASP A 301 1.38 3.08 24.12
CA ASP A 301 0.87 2.83 25.46
C ASP A 301 0.26 4.08 26.11
N SER A 302 0.75 5.28 25.78
CA SER A 302 0.16 6.55 26.26
C SER A 302 -1.21 6.88 25.66
N MET A 303 -1.60 6.20 24.58
CA MET A 303 -2.86 6.42 23.86
C MET A 303 -3.95 5.39 24.22
N LYS A 304 -3.62 4.36 25.00
CA LYS A 304 -4.58 3.40 25.55
C LYS A 304 -5.33 3.99 26.74
#